data_AF-W5TG56-F1
#
_entry.id   AF-W5TG56-F1
#
_cell.length_a   1.000
_cell.length_b   1.000
_cell.length_c   1.000
_cell.angle_alpha   90.00
_cell.angle_beta   90.00
_cell.angle_gamma   90.00
#
_symmetry.space_group_name_H-M   'P 1'
#
loop_
_entity.id
_entity.type
_entity.pdbx_description
1 polymer ?
#
loop_
_entity_poly.entity_id
_entity_poly.type
_entity_poly.pdbx_seq_one_letter_code
_entity_poly.pdbx_strand_id
1 'polypeptide(L)'
;MNLGGTLRSRPRRLAVASLIALLGIFGQGARTATAGAAIPACANYEITTQYGTIKSEIRPYERDPIGYYTWWWFINDLSHRPGKYEWHLFVNGSMVSKIQSAEKDDMLHFGQPRYNRGKYLWHSGDTLHVDGLHTAPDGTVYITPLNECAVP
;
A
#
# COMPACT_ATOMS: atom_id res chain seq x y z
N MET A 1 -43.36 16.54 -45.29
CA MET A 1 -44.74 16.84 -44.85
C MET A 1 -44.67 17.97 -43.85
N ASN A 2 -45.32 19.08 -44.22
CA ASN A 2 -45.52 20.30 -43.44
C ASN A 2 -46.45 20.06 -42.25
N LEU A 3 -46.28 20.83 -41.18
CA LEU A 3 -47.27 21.39 -40.23
C LEU A 3 -46.43 21.97 -39.08
N GLY A 4 -46.36 23.26 -38.81
CA GLY A 4 -47.37 24.31 -38.94
C GLY A 4 -47.37 25.04 -37.59
N GLY A 5 -46.87 26.28 -37.58
CA GLY A 5 -46.67 27.05 -36.36
C GLY A 5 -47.89 27.82 -35.83
N THR A 6 -47.68 28.31 -34.61
CA THR A 6 -48.06 29.63 -34.05
C THR A 6 -49.47 29.92 -33.49
N LEU A 7 -49.45 30.14 -32.15
CA LEU A 7 -49.88 31.33 -31.38
C LEU A 7 -51.36 31.76 -31.31
N ARG A 8 -51.87 31.83 -30.07
CA ARG A 8 -52.55 32.94 -29.37
C ARG A 8 -53.07 32.38 -28.02
N SER A 9 -53.19 33.06 -26.89
CA SER A 9 -53.41 34.48 -26.56
C SER A 9 -53.07 34.76 -25.07
N ARG A 10 -52.70 36.01 -24.76
CA ARG A 10 -52.51 36.61 -23.41
C ARG A 10 -53.88 36.95 -22.76
N PRO A 11 -54.01 37.07 -21.40
CA PRO A 11 -53.75 38.36 -20.73
C PRO A 11 -53.19 38.32 -19.28
N ARG A 12 -52.73 39.51 -18.86
CA ARG A 12 -52.10 39.95 -17.60
C ARG A 12 -52.94 39.72 -16.33
N ARG A 13 -52.24 39.55 -15.19
CA ARG A 13 -52.42 40.22 -13.87
C ARG A 13 -51.27 39.74 -12.95
N LEU A 14 -50.27 40.57 -12.63
CA LEU A 14 -50.16 41.51 -11.48
C LEU A 14 -49.93 40.84 -10.11
N ALA A 15 -48.80 41.25 -9.49
CA ALA A 15 -48.41 41.11 -8.09
C ALA A 15 -47.97 39.68 -7.66
N VAL A 16 -46.98 39.44 -6.80
CA VAL A 16 -46.46 40.20 -5.65
C VAL A 16 -44.97 39.86 -5.48
N ALA A 17 -44.19 40.84 -5.04
CA ALA A 17 -42.79 40.71 -4.65
C ALA A 17 -42.60 39.81 -3.43
N SER A 18 -41.55 38.98 -3.42
CA SER A 18 -40.83 38.60 -2.19
C SER A 18 -39.49 37.99 -2.57
N LEU A 19 -38.48 38.85 -2.60
CA LEU A 19 -37.07 38.48 -2.67
C LEU A 19 -36.63 38.18 -1.23
N ILE A 20 -36.63 36.90 -0.83
CA ILE A 20 -35.95 36.48 0.40
C ILE A 20 -34.62 35.86 -0.04
N ALA A 21 -33.59 36.69 -0.08
CA ALA A 21 -32.21 36.24 -0.18
C ALA A 21 -31.76 35.77 1.22
N LEU A 22 -31.99 34.49 1.52
CA LEU A 22 -31.31 33.82 2.62
C LEU A 22 -29.85 33.63 2.22
N LEU A 23 -29.01 34.58 2.63
CA LEU A 23 -27.56 34.43 2.70
C LEU A 23 -27.25 33.33 3.73
N GLY A 24 -27.25 32.08 3.27
CA GLY A 24 -26.63 30.99 3.99
C GLY A 24 -25.13 31.27 4.07
N ILE A 25 -24.65 31.65 5.25
CA ILE A 25 -23.22 31.67 5.57
C ILE A 25 -22.79 30.20 5.54
N PHE A 26 -22.34 29.73 4.38
CA PHE A 26 -21.60 28.48 4.29
C PHE A 26 -20.26 28.73 4.97
N GLY A 27 -20.18 28.37 6.26
CA GLY A 27 -18.92 28.22 6.95
C GLY A 27 -18.08 27.22 6.18
N GLN A 28 -17.14 27.71 5.39
CA GLN A 28 -16.07 26.89 4.83
C GLN A 28 -15.18 26.47 6.00
N GLY A 29 -15.56 25.38 6.66
CA GLY A 29 -14.64 24.65 7.52
C GLY A 29 -13.51 24.19 6.63
N ALA A 30 -12.39 24.92 6.64
CA ALA A 30 -11.16 24.50 6.00
C ALA A 30 -10.75 23.17 6.66
N ARG A 31 -11.11 22.05 6.00
CA ARG A 31 -10.56 20.75 6.33
C ARG A 31 -9.10 20.82 5.93
N THR A 32 -8.23 21.03 6.91
CA THR A 32 -6.81 20.76 6.76
C THR A 32 -6.68 19.26 6.45
N ALA A 33 -6.52 18.93 5.16
CA ALA A 33 -6.08 17.60 4.77
C ALA A 33 -4.70 17.41 5.40
N THR A 34 -4.61 16.53 6.39
CA THR A 34 -3.33 16.04 6.86
C THR A 34 -2.67 15.35 5.67
N ALA A 35 -1.60 15.95 5.14
CA ALA A 35 -0.75 15.30 4.16
C ALA A 35 -0.28 13.98 4.79
N GLY A 36 -0.71 12.85 4.24
CA GLY A 36 -0.21 11.54 4.65
C GLY A 36 1.30 11.50 4.41
N ALA A 37 2.04 10.88 5.33
CA ALA A 37 3.46 10.66 5.13
C ALA A 37 3.67 9.89 3.81
N ALA A 38 4.62 10.35 3.00
CA ALA A 38 4.95 9.66 1.76
C ALA A 38 5.49 8.25 2.06
N ILE A 39 5.09 7.26 1.26
CA ILE A 39 5.63 5.90 1.35
C ILE A 39 7.15 5.98 1.08
N PRO A 40 8.00 5.45 1.98
CA PRO A 40 9.44 5.50 1.80
C PRO A 40 9.88 4.64 0.62
N ALA A 41 11.01 4.97 0.02
CA ALA A 41 11.57 4.14 -1.05
C ALA A 41 12.03 2.79 -0.49
N CYS A 42 11.94 1.73 -1.31
CA CYS A 42 12.54 0.42 -1.03
C CYS A 42 14.06 0.45 -1.21
N ALA A 43 14.75 1.47 -0.71
CA ALA A 43 16.19 1.63 -0.77
C ALA A 43 16.72 1.71 0.65
N ASN A 44 17.05 0.56 1.24
CA ASN A 44 17.44 0.41 2.65
C ASN A 44 16.31 0.76 3.64
N TYR A 45 15.11 0.25 3.39
CA TYR A 45 14.02 0.39 4.36
C TYR A 45 14.33 -0.40 5.63
N GLU A 46 14.14 0.21 6.79
CA GLU A 46 14.41 -0.39 8.09
C GLU A 46 13.36 0.07 9.11
N ILE A 47 12.80 -0.89 9.83
CA ILE A 47 11.88 -0.65 10.94
C ILE A 47 12.30 -1.49 12.15
N THR A 48 12.45 -0.84 13.29
CA THR A 48 12.72 -1.51 14.58
C THR A 48 11.44 -1.59 15.38
N THR A 49 11.17 -2.77 15.93
CA THR A 49 10.06 -3.08 16.81
C THR A 49 10.60 -3.54 18.17
N GLN A 50 9.71 -3.76 19.14
CA GLN A 50 10.09 -4.37 20.42
C GLN A 50 10.68 -5.79 20.27
N TYR A 51 10.34 -6.51 19.19
CA TYR A 51 10.75 -7.89 18.99
C TYR A 51 12.01 -8.04 18.13
N GLY A 52 12.39 -7.01 17.40
CA GLY A 52 13.42 -7.14 16.40
C GLY A 52 13.44 -6.01 15.39
N THR A 53 14.35 -6.12 14.44
CA THR A 53 14.47 -5.19 13.32
C THR A 53 14.11 -5.91 12.03
N ILE A 54 13.42 -5.20 11.15
CA ILE A 54 13.06 -5.68 9.83
C ILE A 54 13.73 -4.74 8.84
N LYS A 55 14.39 -5.32 7.85
CA LYS A 55 15.01 -4.58 6.77
C LYS A 55 14.46 -5.07 5.46
N SER A 56 14.28 -4.17 4.51
CA SER A 56 14.00 -4.54 3.13
C SER A 56 14.63 -3.58 2.14
N GLU A 57 14.96 -4.09 0.96
CA GLU A 57 15.53 -3.25 -0.09
C GLU A 57 15.35 -3.89 -1.46
N ILE A 58 15.31 -3.02 -2.47
CA ILE A 58 15.48 -3.35 -3.86
C ILE A 58 16.97 -3.41 -4.15
N ARG A 59 17.40 -4.52 -4.77
CA ARG A 59 18.77 -4.72 -5.23
C ARG A 59 18.81 -4.82 -6.75
N PRO A 60 19.75 -4.12 -7.41
CA PRO A 60 20.04 -4.36 -8.81
C PRO A 60 20.46 -5.82 -9.04
N TYR A 61 20.07 -6.38 -10.17
CA TYR A 61 20.52 -7.69 -10.59
C TYR A 61 20.76 -7.72 -12.09
N GLU A 62 21.94 -8.18 -12.48
CA GLU A 62 22.46 -8.10 -13.86
C GLU A 62 22.35 -6.68 -14.42
N ARG A 63 21.36 -6.41 -15.28
CA ARG A 63 21.11 -5.10 -15.90
C ARG A 63 19.77 -4.48 -15.49
N ASP A 64 19.05 -5.10 -14.56
CA ASP A 64 17.80 -4.56 -14.01
C ASP A 64 18.10 -3.81 -12.70
N PRO A 65 17.99 -2.47 -12.66
CA PRO A 65 18.28 -1.67 -11.47
C PRO A 65 17.31 -1.95 -10.32
N ILE A 66 16.15 -2.59 -10.57
CA ILE A 66 15.16 -2.94 -9.55
C ILE A 66 14.91 -4.45 -9.44
N GLY A 67 15.93 -5.24 -9.80
CA GLY A 67 15.81 -6.66 -10.13
C GLY A 67 15.39 -7.61 -8.99
N TYR A 68 15.81 -7.38 -7.75
CA TYR A 68 15.44 -8.22 -6.59
C TYR A 68 14.80 -7.38 -5.50
N TYR A 69 13.84 -7.97 -4.80
CA TYR A 69 13.41 -7.47 -3.50
C TYR A 69 13.85 -8.43 -2.41
N THR A 70 14.59 -7.92 -1.44
CA THR A 70 15.18 -8.70 -0.34
C THR A 70 14.67 -8.18 0.99
N TRP A 71 14.47 -9.08 1.95
CA TRP A 71 14.12 -8.71 3.31
C TRP A 71 14.80 -9.61 4.35
N TRP A 72 14.97 -9.03 5.52
CA TRP A 72 15.57 -9.66 6.70
C TRP A 72 14.70 -9.41 7.91
N TRP A 73 14.62 -10.42 8.77
CA TRP A 73 13.92 -10.31 10.05
C TRP A 73 14.83 -10.71 11.20
N PHE A 74 15.35 -9.71 11.90
CA PHE A 74 16.28 -9.86 13.01
C PHE A 74 15.50 -9.89 14.32
N ILE A 75 15.14 -11.09 14.79
CA ILE A 75 14.54 -11.25 16.13
C ILE A 75 15.61 -11.00 17.21
N ASN A 76 15.25 -10.19 18.21
CA ASN A 76 16.14 -9.76 19.29
C ASN A 76 16.56 -10.94 20.18
N ASP A 77 15.62 -11.82 20.53
CA ASP A 77 15.92 -13.03 21.28
C ASP A 77 16.60 -14.07 20.39
N LEU A 78 17.86 -14.38 20.69
CA LEU A 78 18.66 -15.34 19.92
C LEU A 78 18.08 -16.76 19.96
N SER A 79 17.46 -17.15 21.08
CA SER A 79 16.88 -18.47 21.26
C SER A 79 15.60 -18.67 20.45
N HIS A 80 14.98 -17.55 20.01
CA HIS A 80 13.78 -17.53 19.19
C HIS A 80 14.08 -17.19 17.72
N ARG A 81 15.33 -17.29 17.27
CA ARG A 81 15.66 -17.21 15.84
C ARG A 81 15.43 -18.53 15.11
N PRO A 82 15.80 -19.70 15.67
CA PRO A 82 15.47 -20.97 15.03
C PRO A 82 13.95 -21.18 14.96
N GLY A 83 13.48 -21.91 13.95
CA GLY A 83 12.09 -22.34 13.82
C GLY A 83 11.51 -22.04 12.45
N LYS A 84 10.17 -22.06 12.40
CA LYS A 84 9.42 -21.96 11.16
C LYS A 84 9.20 -20.50 10.79
N TYR A 85 9.53 -20.14 9.56
CA TYR A 85 9.19 -18.85 8.97
C TYR A 85 8.20 -19.06 7.83
N GLU A 86 7.19 -18.20 7.75
CA GLU A 86 6.20 -18.16 6.68
C GLU A 86 6.05 -16.73 6.18
N TRP A 87 5.90 -16.52 4.88
CA TRP A 87 5.76 -15.16 4.34
C TRP A 87 4.98 -15.08 3.03
N HIS A 88 4.49 -13.87 2.75
CA HIS A 88 3.80 -13.47 1.52
C HIS A 88 4.39 -12.18 0.97
N LEU A 89 4.56 -12.11 -0.35
CA LEU A 89 4.88 -10.86 -1.04
C LEU A 89 3.63 -10.27 -1.68
N PHE A 90 3.44 -8.97 -1.47
CA PHE A 90 2.40 -8.16 -2.07
C PHE A 90 3.01 -7.08 -2.98
N VAL A 91 2.32 -6.82 -4.09
CA VAL A 91 2.60 -5.71 -5.01
C VAL A 91 1.29 -4.93 -5.18
N ASN A 92 1.31 -3.64 -4.85
CA ASN A 92 0.12 -2.77 -4.86
C ASN A 92 -1.06 -3.39 -4.11
N GLY A 93 -0.80 -3.95 -2.92
CA GLY A 93 -1.79 -4.62 -2.07
C GLY A 93 -2.28 -5.99 -2.57
N SER A 94 -1.82 -6.45 -3.73
CA SER A 94 -2.18 -7.77 -4.28
C SER A 94 -1.09 -8.79 -4.01
N MET A 95 -1.46 -9.95 -3.48
CA MET A 95 -0.52 -11.05 -3.25
C MET A 95 -0.02 -11.60 -4.59
N VAL A 96 1.31 -11.63 -4.80
CA VAL A 96 1.94 -12.08 -6.06
C VAL A 96 2.65 -13.43 -5.94
N SER A 97 2.77 -13.96 -4.73
CA SER A 97 3.34 -15.27 -4.43
C SER A 97 2.35 -16.16 -3.69
N LYS A 98 2.54 -17.48 -3.74
CA LYS A 98 1.92 -18.36 -2.74
C LYS A 98 2.55 -18.10 -1.37
N ILE A 99 1.94 -18.66 -0.32
CA ILE A 99 2.59 -18.80 0.99
C ILE A 99 3.91 -19.53 0.77
N GLN A 100 5.00 -18.90 1.18
CA GLN A 100 6.32 -19.50 1.21
C GLN A 100 6.67 -19.82 2.66
N SER A 101 7.47 -20.85 2.87
CA SER A 101 7.94 -21.20 4.20
C SER A 101 9.34 -21.79 4.18
N ALA A 102 10.03 -21.66 5.31
CA ALA A 102 11.31 -22.29 5.56
C ALA A 102 11.48 -22.58 7.06
N GLU A 103 12.06 -23.73 7.39
CA GLU A 103 12.64 -23.97 8.71
C GLU A 103 14.07 -23.45 8.69
N LYS A 104 14.45 -22.66 9.70
CA LYS A 104 15.81 -22.11 9.82
C LYS A 104 16.36 -22.35 11.21
N ASP A 105 17.67 -22.43 11.34
CA ASP A 105 18.39 -22.38 12.61
C ASP A 105 18.82 -20.96 13.00
N ASP A 106 18.53 -19.98 12.13
CA ASP A 106 18.88 -18.57 12.28
C ASP A 106 17.74 -17.63 11.80
N MET A 107 18.08 -16.35 11.63
CA MET A 107 17.15 -15.29 11.19
C MET A 107 16.70 -15.46 9.74
N LEU A 108 15.50 -14.99 9.39
CA LEU A 108 15.05 -14.96 8.00
C LEU A 108 15.91 -14.01 7.16
N HIS A 109 16.37 -14.51 6.01
CA HIS A 109 16.92 -13.72 4.91
C HIS A 109 16.40 -14.35 3.62
N PHE A 110 15.62 -13.60 2.86
CA PHE A 110 15.07 -14.08 1.60
C PHE A 110 15.12 -13.00 0.52
N GLY A 111 15.15 -13.43 -0.74
CA GLY A 111 15.12 -12.56 -1.90
C GLY A 111 14.19 -13.12 -2.97
N GLN A 112 13.31 -12.27 -3.49
CA GLN A 112 12.45 -12.58 -4.62
C GLN A 112 13.01 -11.88 -5.87
N PRO A 113 13.26 -12.60 -6.98
CA PRO A 113 13.51 -11.94 -8.26
C PRO A 113 12.22 -11.29 -8.79
N ARG A 114 12.38 -10.13 -9.40
CA ARG A 114 11.30 -9.38 -10.07
C ARG A 114 10.71 -10.14 -11.23
N TYR A 115 11.54 -10.82 -12.01
CA TYR A 115 11.08 -11.63 -13.13
C TYR A 115 10.84 -13.07 -12.67
N ASN A 116 9.62 -13.57 -12.84
CA ASN A 116 9.25 -14.91 -12.45
C ASN A 116 8.26 -15.50 -13.45
N ARG A 117 8.52 -16.74 -13.91
CA ARG A 117 7.65 -17.49 -14.85
C ARG A 117 7.22 -16.68 -16.08
N GLY A 118 8.15 -15.96 -16.69
CA GLY A 118 7.90 -15.26 -17.95
C GLY A 118 7.32 -13.84 -17.83
N LYS A 119 7.18 -13.30 -16.61
CA LYS A 119 6.63 -11.96 -16.38
C LYS A 119 7.33 -11.22 -15.25
N TYR A 120 7.33 -9.89 -15.32
CA TYR A 120 7.69 -9.03 -14.20
C TYR A 120 6.57 -9.01 -13.16
N LEU A 121 6.94 -9.10 -11.89
CA LEU A 121 6.03 -9.08 -10.75
C LEU A 121 5.76 -7.66 -10.24
N TRP A 122 6.72 -6.74 -10.39
CA TRP A 122 6.61 -5.32 -10.04
C TRP A 122 7.35 -4.43 -11.04
N HIS A 123 7.16 -3.13 -10.93
CA HIS A 123 7.74 -2.05 -11.72
C HIS A 123 8.09 -0.85 -10.82
N SER A 124 8.85 0.11 -11.35
CA SER A 124 9.12 1.38 -10.65
C SER A 124 7.79 2.09 -10.33
N GLY A 125 7.69 2.64 -9.13
CA GLY A 125 6.47 3.26 -8.60
C GLY A 125 5.48 2.29 -7.96
N ASP A 126 5.63 0.97 -8.12
CA ASP A 126 4.81 0.01 -7.37
C ASP A 126 5.14 0.07 -5.88
N THR A 127 4.18 -0.31 -5.04
CA THR A 127 4.38 -0.51 -3.60
C THR A 127 4.61 -1.98 -3.32
N LEU A 128 5.70 -2.29 -2.61
CA LEU A 128 6.01 -3.63 -2.12
C LEU A 128 5.68 -3.74 -0.66
N HIS A 129 5.24 -4.93 -0.24
CA HIS A 129 4.96 -5.27 1.16
C HIS A 129 5.20 -6.76 1.39
N VAL A 130 5.72 -7.12 2.56
CA VAL A 130 5.86 -8.51 2.98
C VAL A 130 5.20 -8.70 4.34
N ASP A 131 4.26 -9.64 4.39
CA ASP A 131 3.78 -10.19 5.65
C ASP A 131 4.60 -11.43 5.99
N GLY A 132 4.98 -11.52 7.26
CA GLY A 132 5.75 -12.64 7.79
C GLY A 132 5.21 -13.10 9.12
N LEU A 133 5.29 -14.42 9.32
CA LEU A 133 5.00 -15.11 10.56
C LEU A 133 6.21 -15.97 10.90
N HIS A 134 6.59 -15.97 12.18
CA HIS A 134 7.63 -16.86 12.68
C HIS A 134 7.14 -17.59 13.94
N THR A 135 7.36 -18.90 14.01
CA THR A 135 7.08 -19.73 15.19
C THR A 135 8.39 -20.27 15.74
N ALA A 136 8.77 -19.82 16.93
CA ALA A 136 9.96 -20.23 17.65
C ALA A 136 9.81 -21.66 18.24
N PRO A 137 10.90 -22.30 18.71
CA PRO A 137 10.86 -23.70 19.17
C PRO A 137 10.01 -23.90 20.43
N ASP A 138 9.83 -22.86 21.24
CA ASP A 138 8.99 -22.84 22.43
C ASP A 138 7.49 -22.59 22.12
N GLY A 139 7.16 -22.35 20.85
CA GLY A 139 5.81 -22.03 20.38
C GLY A 139 5.49 -20.54 20.38
N THR A 140 6.42 -19.65 20.75
CA THR A 140 6.23 -18.20 20.64
C THR A 140 6.05 -17.80 19.18
N VAL A 141 5.01 -17.02 18.89
CA VAL A 141 4.70 -16.55 17.54
C VAL A 141 5.03 -15.07 17.41
N TYR A 142 5.78 -14.74 16.36
CA TYR A 142 6.07 -13.39 15.92
C TYR A 142 5.31 -13.10 14.64
N ILE A 143 4.77 -11.89 14.54
CA ILE A 143 4.11 -11.39 13.34
C ILE A 143 4.78 -10.06 13.01
N THR A 144 5.13 -9.87 11.75
CA THR A 144 5.67 -8.61 11.24
C THR A 144 4.60 -7.89 10.44
N PRO A 145 4.16 -6.69 10.89
CA PRO A 145 3.38 -5.79 10.05
C PRO A 145 4.26 -4.76 9.29
N LEU A 146 4.07 -4.74 7.97
CA LEU A 146 4.18 -3.64 6.99
C LEU A 146 5.57 -3.00 6.71
N ASN A 147 6.31 -3.65 5.81
CA ASN A 147 7.38 -3.04 5.01
C ASN A 147 6.80 -2.39 3.73
N GLU A 148 5.79 -1.53 3.85
CA GLU A 148 5.30 -0.80 2.68
C GLU A 148 6.36 0.21 2.22
N CYS A 149 6.93 -0.06 1.05
CA CYS A 149 7.89 0.82 0.43
C CYS A 149 7.63 0.93 -1.07
N ALA A 150 7.98 2.07 -1.65
CA ALA A 150 7.83 2.33 -3.08
C ALA A 150 9.09 1.88 -3.83
N VAL A 151 8.92 1.14 -4.92
CA VAL A 151 10.02 0.78 -5.81
C VAL A 151 10.57 2.06 -6.47
N PRO A 152 11.88 2.34 -6.37
CA PRO A 152 12.48 3.55 -6.92
C PRO A 152 12.41 3.64 -8.45
#